data_AF-A0A7X3TTN9-F1
#
_entry.id   AF-A0A7X3TTN9-F1
#
_cell.length_a   1.000
_cell.length_b   1.000
_cell.length_c   1.000
_cell.angle_alpha   90.00
_cell.angle_beta   90.00
_cell.angle_gamma   90.00
#
_symmetry.space_group_name_H-M   'P 1'
#
loop_
_entity.id
_entity.type
_entity.pdbx_description
1 polymer ?
#
loop_
_entity_poly.entity_id
_entity_poly.type
_entity_poly.pdbx_seq_one_letter_code
_entity_poly.pdbx_strand_id
1 'polypeptide(L)'
;MQLRYRTGLTGEQYVSARAWRDARLERCPNHPRGGCSLARHGSYGRKTPAGVRVARWYCPESHTTFSLLPDCLAARLPGTLCDLEAVAVAAEGARSVEAAANALRRDAVELPGALRWVRRRVRLVHNVLVRVIGLIPDRLAGCAATMVAVRERLASDRALMGLRALASGQLRTLPSPLGFQPHGLGMGGRKPVFQHSMGPDPPPVAS
;
A
#
# COMPACT_ATOMS: atom_id res chain seq x y z
N MET A 1 12.77 -7.03 2.76
CA MET A 1 11.48 -7.75 2.76
C MET A 1 10.42 -7.02 3.59
N GLN A 2 9.16 -7.00 3.17
CA GLN A 2 8.04 -6.51 3.98
C GLN A 2 7.30 -7.69 4.64
N LEU A 3 6.91 -7.51 5.90
CA LEU A 3 6.12 -8.43 6.70
C LEU A 3 4.86 -7.72 7.16
N ARG A 4 3.79 -8.49 7.40
CA ARG A 4 2.54 -7.93 7.94
C ARG A 4 2.73 -7.61 9.41
N TYR A 5 2.30 -6.41 9.82
CA TYR A 5 2.14 -6.05 11.22
C TYR A 5 0.66 -5.79 11.51
N ARG A 6 0.01 -6.73 12.18
CA ARG A 6 -1.42 -6.64 12.49
C ARG A 6 -1.61 -5.74 13.71
N THR A 7 -2.03 -4.49 13.48
CA THR A 7 -2.30 -3.52 14.56
C THR A 7 -3.79 -3.32 14.83
N GLY A 8 -4.65 -3.49 13.81
CA GLY A 8 -6.08 -3.13 13.91
C GLY A 8 -6.36 -1.63 13.97
N LEU A 9 -5.32 -0.79 13.99
CA LEU A 9 -5.42 0.66 14.12
C LEU A 9 -5.68 1.34 12.77
N THR A 10 -6.37 2.47 12.79
CA THR A 10 -6.37 3.42 11.67
C THR A 10 -5.00 4.06 11.49
N GLY A 11 -4.78 4.80 10.38
CA GLY A 11 -3.54 5.53 10.18
C GLY A 11 -3.27 6.56 11.27
N GLU A 12 -4.30 7.31 11.68
CA GLU A 12 -4.22 8.31 12.75
C GLU A 12 -3.89 7.66 14.10
N GLN A 13 -4.64 6.63 14.48
CA GLN A 13 -4.40 5.89 15.73
C GLN A 13 -2.98 5.31 15.76
N TYR A 14 -2.51 4.75 14.64
CA TYR A 14 -1.15 4.22 14.53
C TYR A 14 -0.09 5.30 14.74
N VAL A 15 -0.31 6.51 14.21
CA VAL A 15 0.60 7.65 14.39
C VAL A 15 0.56 8.18 15.81
N SER A 16 -0.62 8.44 16.36
CA SER A 16 -0.81 8.98 17.70
C SER A 16 -0.21 8.08 18.77
N ALA A 17 -0.45 6.76 18.67
CA ALA A 17 0.13 5.78 19.58
C ALA A 17 1.63 5.52 19.32
N ARG A 18 2.19 6.04 18.22
CA ARG A 18 3.55 5.73 17.76
C ARG A 18 3.80 4.22 17.69
N ALA A 19 2.82 3.45 17.23
CA ALA A 19 2.75 1.99 17.35
C ALA A 19 3.90 1.22 16.66
N TRP A 20 4.74 1.90 15.86
CA TRP A 20 6.01 1.34 15.39
C TRP A 20 7.02 1.12 16.52
N ARG A 21 6.89 1.81 17.66
CA ARG A 21 7.76 1.66 18.84
C ARG A 21 7.56 0.31 19.50
N ASP A 22 6.32 -0.16 19.52
CA ASP A 22 5.92 -1.42 20.16
C ASP A 22 5.98 -2.64 19.22
N ALA A 23 6.19 -2.40 17.92
CA ALA A 23 6.34 -3.47 16.95
C ALA A 23 7.50 -4.41 17.35
N ARG A 24 7.25 -5.73 17.31
CA ARG A 24 8.23 -6.76 17.63
C ARG A 24 8.32 -7.80 16.52
N LEU A 25 9.53 -8.29 16.28
CA LEU A 25 9.82 -9.45 15.45
C LEU A 25 10.65 -10.42 16.28
N GLU A 26 9.99 -11.42 16.86
CA GLU A 26 10.61 -12.33 17.84
C GLU A 26 11.58 -13.32 17.22
N ARG A 27 11.32 -13.74 15.97
CA ARG A 27 12.13 -14.72 15.25
C ARG A 27 12.45 -14.21 13.86
N CYS A 28 13.64 -14.53 13.38
CA CYS A 28 14.04 -14.21 12.03
C CYS A 28 13.25 -15.08 11.05
N PRO A 29 12.54 -14.49 10.05
CA PRO A 29 11.85 -15.28 9.04
C PRO A 29 12.76 -16.21 8.24
N ASN A 30 14.05 -15.89 8.14
CA ASN A 30 15.04 -16.71 7.42
C ASN A 30 15.70 -17.76 8.34
N HIS A 31 15.65 -17.58 9.66
CA HIS A 31 16.21 -18.50 10.65
C HIS A 31 15.16 -18.79 11.74
N PRO A 32 14.09 -19.53 11.41
CA PRO A 32 12.96 -19.76 12.33
C PRO A 32 13.35 -20.53 13.59
N ARG A 33 14.41 -21.35 13.51
CA ARG A 33 15.00 -22.09 14.64
C ARG A 33 15.97 -21.25 15.48
N GLY A 34 16.21 -19.99 15.13
CA GLY A 34 17.22 -19.14 15.79
C GLY A 34 18.62 -19.33 15.21
N GLY A 35 19.64 -18.93 15.99
CA GLY A 35 21.06 -18.98 15.59
C GLY A 35 21.54 -17.78 14.78
N CYS A 36 20.76 -16.70 14.74
CA CYS A 36 21.10 -15.47 14.04
C CYS A 36 20.99 -14.25 14.95
N SER A 37 21.72 -13.19 14.60
CA SER A 37 21.82 -11.94 15.34
C SER A 37 20.74 -10.95 14.90
N LEU A 38 19.48 -11.42 14.78
CA LEU A 38 18.36 -10.55 14.39
C LEU A 38 18.20 -9.41 15.40
N ALA A 39 18.32 -8.18 14.92
CA ALA A 39 18.23 -7.01 15.77
C ALA A 39 17.27 -5.96 15.18
N ARG A 40 16.74 -5.11 16.06
CA ARG A 40 15.97 -3.94 15.63
C ARG A 40 16.89 -2.97 14.88
N HIS A 41 16.44 -2.49 13.73
CA HIS A 41 17.18 -1.64 12.80
C HIS A 41 16.45 -0.29 12.58
N GLY A 42 15.99 0.29 13.68
CA GLY A 42 15.27 1.56 13.72
C GLY A 42 13.92 1.53 12.99
N SER A 43 13.60 2.63 12.31
CA SER A 43 12.36 2.78 11.54
C SER A 43 12.54 3.81 10.42
N TYR A 44 11.78 3.70 9.34
CA TYR A 44 11.76 4.68 8.25
C TYR A 44 10.42 5.42 8.20
N GLY A 45 10.43 6.69 7.78
CA GLY A 45 9.23 7.50 7.64
C GLY A 45 8.48 7.23 6.33
N ARG A 46 7.18 7.55 6.27
CA ARG A 46 6.46 7.71 5.00
C ARG A 46 5.88 9.12 4.88
N LYS A 47 5.54 9.51 3.67
CA LYS A 47 4.98 10.84 3.37
C LYS A 47 3.62 11.08 4.05
N THR A 48 2.77 10.06 4.14
CA THR A 48 1.41 10.19 4.64
C THR A 48 0.99 8.91 5.35
N PRO A 49 0.33 8.99 6.53
CA PRO A 49 0.07 10.22 7.32
C PRO A 49 1.35 10.92 7.82
N ALA A 50 1.27 12.19 8.20
CA ALA A 50 2.44 12.93 8.69
C ALA A 50 3.01 12.27 9.97
N GLY A 51 4.34 12.25 10.13
CA GLY A 51 5.00 11.64 11.28
C GLY A 51 4.96 10.11 11.32
N VAL A 52 4.35 9.45 10.33
CA VAL A 52 4.23 7.99 10.30
C VAL A 52 5.58 7.31 10.09
N ARG A 53 5.86 6.24 10.84
CA ARG A 53 7.06 5.43 10.67
C ARG A 53 6.74 3.94 10.63
N VAL A 54 7.62 3.16 10.00
CA VAL A 54 7.54 1.70 9.91
C VAL A 54 8.80 1.10 10.51
N ALA A 55 8.61 0.20 11.47
CA ALA A 55 9.72 -0.42 12.20
C ALA A 55 10.48 -1.44 11.33
N ARG A 56 11.79 -1.52 11.54
CA ARG A 56 12.69 -2.40 10.78
C ARG A 56 13.51 -3.28 11.70
N TRP A 57 13.85 -4.46 11.20
CA TRP A 57 14.81 -5.40 11.76
C TRP A 57 15.82 -5.78 10.69
N TYR A 58 17.02 -6.13 11.13
CA TYR A 58 18.09 -6.58 10.26
C TYR A 58 18.64 -7.90 10.81
N CYS A 59 18.83 -8.87 9.91
CA CYS A 59 19.50 -10.14 10.19
C CYS A 59 20.81 -10.13 9.41
N PRO A 60 21.96 -9.96 10.09
CA PRO A 60 23.27 -9.95 9.47
C PRO A 60 23.55 -11.23 8.67
N GLU A 61 23.23 -12.40 9.20
CA GLU A 61 23.56 -13.69 8.61
C GLU A 61 22.84 -13.95 7.29
N SER A 62 21.62 -13.41 7.14
CA SER A 62 20.88 -13.49 5.87
C SER A 62 20.95 -12.20 5.06
N HIS A 63 21.73 -11.21 5.50
CA HIS A 63 21.85 -9.90 4.87
C HIS A 63 20.49 -9.27 4.51
N THR A 64 19.48 -9.45 5.36
CA THR A 64 18.08 -9.12 5.03
C THR A 64 17.49 -8.15 6.05
N THR A 65 16.96 -7.04 5.53
CA THR A 65 16.13 -6.11 6.31
C THR A 65 14.65 -6.48 6.22
N PHE A 66 14.01 -6.65 7.37
CA PHE A 66 12.57 -6.87 7.50
C PHE A 66 11.87 -5.58 7.92
N SER A 67 10.83 -5.18 7.19
CA SER A 67 9.99 -4.03 7.57
C SER A 67 8.61 -4.52 7.98
N LEU A 68 8.19 -4.18 9.20
CA LEU A 68 6.89 -4.57 9.76
C LEU A 68 5.82 -3.56 9.31
N LEU A 69 5.20 -3.83 8.16
CA LEU A 69 4.21 -2.96 7.54
C LEU A 69 2.85 -3.08 8.23
N PRO A 70 2.37 -2.04 8.95
CA PRO A 70 1.03 -2.06 9.51
C PRO A 70 -0.02 -2.13 8.41
N ASP A 71 -1.12 -2.85 8.67
CA ASP A 71 -2.19 -3.06 7.69
C ASP A 71 -2.73 -1.72 7.14
N CYS A 72 -2.89 -0.70 7.99
CA CYS A 72 -3.38 0.61 7.57
C CYS A 72 -2.49 1.31 6.53
N LEU A 73 -1.20 0.95 6.41
CA LEU A 73 -0.26 1.54 5.45
C LEU A 73 0.00 0.65 4.22
N ALA A 74 -0.82 -0.37 4.00
CA ALA A 74 -0.63 -1.32 2.90
C ALA A 74 -0.94 -0.76 1.51
N ALA A 75 -1.61 0.40 1.43
CA ALA A 75 -2.03 1.02 0.16
C ALA A 75 -0.89 1.19 -0.87
N ARG A 76 0.37 1.33 -0.43
CA ARG A 76 1.55 1.65 -1.26
C ARG A 76 1.37 2.87 -2.17
N LEU A 77 0.43 3.73 -1.81
CA LEU A 77 0.23 5.08 -2.29
C LEU A 77 0.38 6.03 -1.09
N PRO A 78 0.56 7.34 -1.31
CA PRO A 78 0.33 8.31 -0.25
C PRO A 78 -1.10 8.14 0.29
N GLY A 79 -1.21 7.88 1.59
CA GLY A 79 -2.45 7.61 2.30
C GLY A 79 -2.51 6.22 2.95
N THR A 80 -3.66 5.91 3.53
CA THR A 80 -3.98 4.65 4.22
C THR A 80 -4.84 3.72 3.36
N LEU A 81 -5.04 2.47 3.80
CA LEU A 81 -6.05 1.60 3.19
C LEU A 81 -7.46 2.17 3.30
N CYS A 82 -7.80 2.82 4.42
CA CYS A 82 -9.10 3.45 4.60
C CYS A 82 -9.28 4.63 3.63
N ASP A 83 -8.24 5.43 3.40
CA ASP A 83 -8.31 6.54 2.42
C ASP A 83 -8.56 6.00 1.01
N LEU A 84 -7.90 4.89 0.67
CA LEU A 84 -8.05 4.25 -0.63
C LEU A 84 -9.45 3.66 -0.83
N GLU A 85 -10.00 3.03 0.21
CA GLU A 85 -11.37 2.54 0.26
C GLU A 85 -12.39 3.67 0.09
N ALA A 86 -12.24 4.76 0.84
CA ALA A 86 -13.12 5.93 0.75
C ALA A 86 -13.13 6.54 -0.66
N VAL A 87 -11.97 6.62 -1.31
CA VAL A 87 -11.88 7.10 -2.71
C VAL A 87 -12.62 6.19 -3.67
N ALA A 88 -12.47 4.87 -3.52
CA ALA A 88 -13.14 3.91 -4.40
C ALA A 88 -14.67 3.97 -4.22
N VAL A 89 -15.15 3.98 -2.98
CA VAL A 89 -16.59 4.12 -2.68
C VAL A 89 -17.15 5.43 -3.24
N ALA A 90 -16.48 6.55 -3.02
CA ALA A 90 -16.92 7.85 -3.52
C ALA A 90 -16.94 7.91 -5.06
N ALA A 91 -15.98 7.27 -5.72
CA ALA A 91 -15.96 7.19 -7.18
C ALA A 91 -17.04 6.26 -7.75
N GLU A 92 -17.33 5.14 -7.07
CA GLU A 92 -18.40 4.21 -7.46
C GLU A 92 -19.79 4.84 -7.33
N GLY A 93 -20.01 5.71 -6.34
CA GLY A 93 -21.28 6.42 -6.14
C GLY A 93 -21.42 7.75 -6.90
N ALA A 94 -20.38 8.20 -7.60
CA ALA A 94 -20.41 9.47 -8.32
C ALA A 94 -21.10 9.33 -9.69
N ARG A 95 -21.78 10.40 -10.13
CA ARG A 95 -22.38 10.47 -11.47
C ARG A 95 -21.37 10.36 -12.62
N SER A 96 -20.10 10.68 -12.36
CA SER A 96 -18.99 10.52 -13.29
C SER A 96 -17.64 10.57 -12.56
N VAL A 97 -16.57 10.15 -13.24
CA VAL A 97 -15.21 10.19 -12.68
C VAL A 97 -14.73 11.63 -12.50
N GLU A 98 -15.16 12.55 -13.36
CA GLU A 98 -14.92 14.00 -13.26
C GLU A 98 -15.57 14.58 -12.01
N ALA A 99 -16.82 14.19 -11.72
CA ALA A 99 -17.51 14.61 -10.51
C ALA A 99 -16.80 14.08 -9.25
N ALA A 100 -16.36 12.81 -9.27
CA ALA A 100 -15.57 12.24 -8.19
C ALA A 100 -14.22 12.97 -8.02
N ALA A 101 -13.52 13.26 -9.12
CA ALA A 101 -12.23 13.96 -9.10
C ALA A 101 -12.35 15.37 -8.52
N ASN A 102 -13.38 16.12 -8.94
CA ASN A 102 -13.67 17.45 -8.40
C ASN A 102 -14.00 17.41 -6.90
N ALA A 103 -14.71 16.39 -6.43
CA ALA A 103 -15.04 16.25 -5.02
C ALA A 103 -13.83 15.84 -4.15
N LEU A 104 -13.04 14.87 -4.64
CA LEU A 104 -11.99 14.19 -3.85
C LEU A 104 -10.63 14.88 -3.91
N ARG A 105 -10.33 15.64 -4.97
CA ARG A 105 -9.01 16.23 -5.18
C ARG A 105 -9.06 17.69 -5.63
N ARG A 106 -9.72 18.51 -4.81
CA ARG A 106 -9.88 19.97 -4.98
C ARG A 106 -8.57 20.76 -5.00
N ASP A 107 -7.51 20.20 -4.43
CA ASP A 107 -6.17 20.82 -4.39
C ASP A 107 -5.33 20.55 -5.65
N ALA A 108 -5.85 19.79 -6.62
CA ALA A 108 -5.18 19.61 -7.89
C ALA A 108 -5.22 20.92 -8.69
N VAL A 109 -4.05 21.36 -9.18
CA VAL A 109 -3.91 22.55 -10.03
C VAL A 109 -4.70 22.39 -11.34
N GLU A 110 -4.82 21.16 -11.85
CA GLU A 110 -5.57 20.87 -13.08
C GLU A 110 -6.39 19.58 -13.00
N LEU A 111 -7.56 19.58 -13.65
CA LEU A 111 -8.49 18.45 -13.73
C LEU A 111 -7.86 17.14 -14.25
N PRO A 112 -6.98 17.13 -15.26
CA PRO A 112 -6.33 15.90 -15.70
C PRO A 112 -5.52 15.22 -14.58
N GLY A 113 -4.91 16.01 -13.69
CA GLY A 113 -4.19 15.49 -12.53
C GLY A 113 -5.12 14.79 -11.54
N ALA A 114 -6.25 15.42 -11.21
CA ALA A 114 -7.28 14.86 -10.33
C ALA A 114 -7.88 13.57 -10.91
N LEU A 115 -8.21 13.57 -12.21
CA LEU A 115 -8.73 12.39 -12.93
C LEU A 115 -7.75 11.22 -12.88
N ARG A 116 -6.47 11.44 -13.20
CA ARG A 116 -5.44 10.39 -13.11
C ARG A 116 -5.31 9.85 -11.69
N TRP A 117 -5.39 10.72 -10.69
CA TRP A 117 -5.28 10.36 -9.28
C TRP A 117 -6.42 9.43 -8.83
N VAL A 118 -7.67 9.74 -9.21
CA VAL A 118 -8.86 8.92 -8.91
C VAL A 118 -8.80 7.61 -9.69
N ARG A 119 -8.64 7.67 -11.02
CA ARG A 119 -8.61 6.47 -11.88
C ARG A 119 -7.56 5.47 -11.43
N ARG A 120 -6.37 5.96 -11.05
CA ARG A 120 -5.30 5.09 -10.52
C ARG A 120 -5.80 4.36 -9.28
N ARG A 121 -6.35 5.06 -8.29
CA ARG A 121 -6.80 4.46 -7.02
C ARG A 121 -7.92 3.44 -7.22
N VAL A 122 -8.96 3.81 -7.95
CA VAL A 122 -10.10 2.94 -8.24
C VAL A 122 -9.63 1.66 -8.93
N ARG A 123 -8.78 1.78 -9.96
CA ARG A 123 -8.24 0.62 -10.69
C ARG A 123 -7.44 -0.33 -9.80
N LEU A 124 -6.63 0.17 -8.85
CA LEU A 124 -5.88 -0.68 -7.92
C LEU A 124 -6.84 -1.48 -7.03
N VAL A 125 -7.90 -0.83 -6.56
CA VAL A 125 -8.92 -1.45 -5.71
C VAL A 125 -9.69 -2.51 -6.48
N HIS A 126 -10.28 -2.18 -7.62
CA HIS A 126 -11.06 -3.16 -8.40
C HIS A 126 -10.22 -4.37 -8.81
N ASN A 127 -8.97 -4.16 -9.24
CA ASN A 127 -8.08 -5.26 -9.60
C ASN A 127 -7.77 -6.20 -8.42
N VAL A 128 -7.66 -5.68 -7.20
CA VAL A 128 -7.43 -6.52 -6.03
C VAL A 128 -8.70 -7.21 -5.55
N LEU A 129 -9.86 -6.55 -5.71
CA LEU A 129 -11.16 -7.15 -5.39
C LEU A 129 -11.45 -8.38 -6.24
N VAL A 130 -11.27 -8.30 -7.56
CA VAL A 130 -11.43 -9.46 -8.46
C VAL A 130 -10.61 -10.66 -7.99
N ARG A 131 -9.36 -10.43 -7.56
CA ARG A 131 -8.46 -11.49 -7.09
C ARG A 131 -8.87 -12.05 -5.74
N VAL A 132 -9.20 -11.19 -4.78
CA VAL A 132 -9.51 -11.62 -3.42
C VAL A 132 -10.87 -12.31 -3.32
N ILE A 133 -11.82 -11.94 -4.18
CA ILE A 133 -13.12 -12.63 -4.29
C ILE A 133 -12.91 -14.09 -4.67
N GLY A 134 -12.07 -14.36 -5.69
CA GLY A 134 -11.72 -15.74 -6.08
C GLY A 134 -10.88 -16.48 -5.04
N LEU A 135 -10.15 -15.76 -4.18
CA LEU A 135 -9.30 -16.37 -3.16
C LEU A 135 -10.08 -16.77 -1.89
N ILE A 136 -11.19 -16.10 -1.60
CA ILE A 136 -11.95 -16.27 -0.36
C ILE A 136 -13.44 -16.55 -0.69
N PRO A 137 -13.73 -17.62 -1.43
CA PRO A 137 -15.09 -17.91 -1.91
C PRO A 137 -16.08 -18.08 -0.74
N ASP A 138 -15.66 -18.67 0.37
CA ASP A 138 -16.49 -18.88 1.57
C ASP A 138 -17.07 -17.58 2.15
N ARG A 139 -16.45 -16.43 1.85
CA ARG A 139 -16.90 -15.12 2.33
C ARG A 139 -17.47 -14.24 1.22
N LEU A 140 -16.98 -14.39 -0.01
CA LEU A 140 -17.19 -13.43 -1.09
C LEU A 140 -17.80 -14.03 -2.37
N ALA A 141 -18.18 -15.31 -2.39
CA ALA A 141 -18.84 -15.90 -3.55
C ALA A 141 -20.08 -15.09 -3.96
N GLY A 142 -20.17 -14.77 -5.26
CA GLY A 142 -21.22 -13.95 -5.85
C GLY A 142 -21.15 -12.45 -5.51
N CYS A 143 -20.12 -11.99 -4.80
CA CYS A 143 -19.93 -10.55 -4.53
C CYS A 143 -19.43 -9.84 -5.78
N ALA A 144 -20.03 -8.69 -6.12
CA ALA A 144 -19.50 -7.82 -7.16
C ALA A 144 -18.12 -7.26 -6.73
N ALA A 145 -17.23 -7.05 -7.69
CA ALA A 145 -15.89 -6.52 -7.46
C ALA A 145 -15.86 -4.98 -7.29
N THR A 146 -16.77 -4.46 -6.45
CA THR A 146 -16.88 -3.04 -6.06
C THR A 146 -16.70 -2.91 -4.56
N MET A 147 -16.24 -1.75 -4.08
CA MET A 147 -16.12 -1.53 -2.64
C MET A 147 -17.47 -1.46 -1.96
N VAL A 148 -18.51 -0.91 -2.60
CA VAL A 148 -19.87 -0.88 -2.03
C VAL A 148 -20.35 -2.30 -1.72
N ALA A 149 -20.34 -3.21 -2.69
CA ALA A 149 -20.80 -4.58 -2.50
C ALA A 149 -19.97 -5.35 -1.47
N VAL A 150 -18.65 -5.14 -1.45
CA VAL A 150 -17.76 -5.79 -0.49
C VAL A 150 -17.97 -5.24 0.93
N ARG A 151 -18.21 -3.94 1.11
CA ARG A 151 -18.53 -3.34 2.43
C ARG A 151 -19.83 -3.91 2.98
N GLU A 152 -20.86 -4.01 2.14
CA GLU A 152 -22.14 -4.64 2.50
C GLU A 152 -21.94 -6.10 2.89
N ARG A 153 -21.25 -6.88 2.06
CA ARG A 153 -20.99 -8.31 2.30
C ARG A 153 -20.23 -8.56 3.61
N LEU A 154 -19.28 -7.69 3.95
CA LEU A 154 -18.46 -7.81 5.15
C LEU A 154 -19.03 -7.05 6.37
N ALA A 155 -20.17 -6.35 6.20
CA ALA A 155 -20.75 -5.45 7.19
C ALA A 155 -19.71 -4.52 7.85
N SER A 156 -18.88 -3.87 7.04
CA SER A 156 -17.73 -3.11 7.53
C SER A 156 -17.38 -1.89 6.67
N ASP A 157 -17.04 -0.79 7.33
CA ASP A 157 -16.52 0.44 6.72
C ASP A 157 -14.99 0.45 6.59
N ARG A 158 -14.34 -0.68 6.92
CA ARG A 158 -12.90 -0.91 6.80
C ARG A 158 -12.66 -2.22 6.05
N ALA A 159 -13.40 -2.41 4.97
CA ALA A 159 -13.42 -3.66 4.23
C ALA A 159 -12.04 -4.05 3.70
N LEU A 160 -11.22 -3.14 3.18
CA LEU A 160 -9.85 -3.46 2.71
C LEU A 160 -8.93 -3.93 3.85
N MET A 161 -9.09 -3.38 5.06
CA MET A 161 -8.37 -3.86 6.25
C MET A 161 -8.82 -5.28 6.61
N GLY A 162 -10.12 -5.53 6.59
CA GLY A 162 -10.72 -6.85 6.82
C GLY A 162 -10.25 -7.88 5.79
N LEU A 163 -10.30 -7.54 4.50
CA LEU A 163 -9.82 -8.37 3.41
C LEU A 163 -8.33 -8.70 3.53
N ARG A 164 -7.49 -7.72 3.89
CA ARG A 164 -6.07 -7.96 4.16
C ARG A 164 -5.87 -8.91 5.33
N ALA A 165 -6.75 -8.86 6.33
CA ALA A 165 -6.71 -9.80 7.45
C ALA A 165 -7.13 -11.21 7.06
N LEU A 166 -8.19 -11.36 6.27
CA LEU A 166 -8.66 -12.65 5.78
C LEU A 166 -7.64 -13.29 4.81
N ALA A 167 -7.01 -12.50 3.95
CA ALA A 167 -6.02 -12.95 2.99
C ALA A 167 -4.58 -13.07 3.57
N SER A 168 -4.43 -13.18 4.89
CA SER A 168 -3.13 -13.02 5.54
C SER A 168 -2.09 -14.05 5.12
N GLY A 169 -2.53 -15.26 4.79
CA GLY A 169 -1.66 -16.33 4.29
C GLY A 169 -1.11 -16.05 2.88
N GLN A 170 -1.79 -15.20 2.11
CA GLN A 170 -1.55 -14.99 0.68
C GLN A 170 -1.01 -13.60 0.36
N LEU A 171 -0.70 -12.77 1.36
CA LEU A 171 -0.21 -11.40 1.13
C LEU A 171 1.08 -11.35 0.29
N ARG A 172 1.89 -12.42 0.31
CA ARG A 172 3.12 -12.51 -0.50
C ARG A 172 2.85 -12.68 -2.00
N THR A 173 1.71 -13.24 -2.37
CA THR A 173 1.33 -13.50 -3.77
C THR A 173 0.32 -12.49 -4.29
N LEU A 174 -0.41 -11.80 -3.40
CA LEU A 174 -1.33 -10.74 -3.77
C LEU A 174 -0.60 -9.45 -4.19
N PRO A 175 -1.11 -8.72 -5.20
CA PRO A 175 -0.68 -7.37 -5.47
C PRO A 175 -1.10 -6.46 -4.32
N SER A 176 -0.42 -5.34 -4.17
CA SER A 176 -0.97 -4.18 -3.46
C SER A 176 -2.39 -3.85 -4.01
N PRO A 177 -3.23 -3.07 -3.31
CA PRO A 177 -3.04 -2.53 -1.96
C PRO A 177 -3.14 -3.60 -0.85
N LEU A 178 -3.64 -4.81 -1.13
CA LEU A 178 -3.77 -5.83 -0.09
C LEU A 178 -2.48 -6.61 0.16
N GLY A 179 -1.65 -6.89 -0.83
CA GLY A 179 -0.45 -7.72 -0.69
C GLY A 179 0.87 -6.96 -0.86
N PHE A 180 1.96 -7.72 -1.03
CA PHE A 180 3.32 -7.22 -1.15
C PHE A 180 3.87 -7.23 -2.58
N GLN A 181 3.18 -7.85 -3.53
CA GLN A 181 3.62 -7.83 -4.92
C GLN A 181 3.47 -6.42 -5.50
N PRO A 182 4.42 -5.97 -6.34
CA PRO A 182 4.24 -4.80 -7.17
C PRO A 182 2.99 -4.93 -8.04
N HIS A 183 2.37 -3.81 -8.37
CA HIS A 183 1.30 -3.83 -9.36
C HIS A 183 1.89 -4.01 -10.76
N GLY A 184 1.37 -4.97 -11.52
CA GLY A 184 1.66 -5.12 -12.95
C GLY A 184 1.06 -4.02 -13.84
N LEU A 185 0.52 -2.94 -13.28
CA LEU A 185 -0.18 -1.84 -13.99
C LEU A 185 0.74 -0.96 -14.86
N GLY A 186 1.91 -1.46 -15.25
CA GLY A 186 2.92 -0.77 -16.03
C GLY A 186 4.14 -1.61 -16.42
N MET A 187 4.05 -2.95 -16.47
CA MET A 187 5.05 -3.81 -17.12
C MET A 187 4.58 -4.23 -18.52
N GLY A 188 3.84 -3.37 -19.21
CA GLY A 188 3.77 -3.42 -20.66
C GLY A 188 5.02 -2.72 -21.18
N GLY A 189 5.97 -3.49 -21.72
CA GLY A 189 7.14 -3.01 -22.46
C GLY A 189 7.87 -1.83 -21.82
N ARG A 190 9.00 -2.10 -21.18
CA ARG A 190 10.02 -1.07 -20.94
C ARG A 190 10.41 -0.50 -22.30
N LYS A 191 9.69 0.52 -22.81
CA LYS A 191 10.25 1.38 -23.85
C LYS A 191 11.53 1.92 -23.24
N PRO A 192 12.71 1.74 -23.88
CA PRO A 192 13.92 2.33 -23.38
C PRO A 192 13.63 3.83 -23.27
N VAL A 193 13.58 4.31 -22.04
CA VAL A 193 13.57 5.73 -21.76
C VAL A 193 14.85 6.22 -22.40
N PHE A 194 14.75 7.07 -23.42
CA PHE A 194 15.87 7.84 -23.91
C PHE A 194 16.50 8.51 -22.67
N GLN A 195 17.60 7.96 -22.19
CA GLN A 195 18.45 8.65 -21.24
C GLN A 195 18.85 9.93 -21.94
N HIS A 196 18.46 11.06 -21.36
CA HIS A 196 19.01 12.34 -21.80
C HIS A 196 20.52 12.23 -21.63
N SER A 197 21.26 12.41 -22.73
CA SER A 197 22.72 12.49 -22.69
C SER A 197 23.07 13.67 -21.79
N MET A 198 23.72 13.40 -20.66
CA MET A 198 24.42 14.44 -19.91
C MET A 198 25.48 14.99 -20.86
N GLY A 199 25.31 16.24 -21.31
CA GLY A 199 26.37 16.95 -22.03
C GLY A 199 27.60 17.06 -21.13
N PRO A 200 28.81 17.14 -21.71
CA PRO A 200 30.04 17.26 -20.92
C PRO A 200 29.95 18.48 -19.99
N ASP A 201 30.48 18.32 -18.77
CA ASP A 201 30.57 19.41 -17.80
C ASP A 201 31.32 20.61 -18.41
N PRO A 202 30.85 21.85 -18.19
CA PRO A 202 31.55 23.03 -18.68
C PRO A 202 32.94 23.15 -18.02
N PRO A 203 33.95 23.66 -18.75
CA PRO A 203 35.30 23.78 -18.21
C PRO A 203 35.32 24.74 -17.00
N PRO A 204 36.20 24.47 -16.02
CA PRO A 204 36.35 25.33 -14.85
C PRO A 204 36.81 26.74 -15.27
N VAL A 205 36.18 27.75 -14.68
CA VAL A 205 36.54 29.15 -14.89
C VAL A 205 37.92 29.38 -14.29
N ALA A 206 38.90 29.70 -15.13
CA ALA A 206 40.25 30.06 -14.69
C ALA A 206 40.20 31.41 -13.95
N SER A 207 40.89 31.49 -12.80
CA SER A 207 41.14 32.72 -12.04
C SER A 207 42.38 33.44 -12.55
#